data_AF-A0A1N7AKX7-F1
#
_entry.id   AF-A0A1N7AKX7-F1
#
_cell.length_a   1.000
_cell.length_b   1.000
_cell.length_c   1.000
_cell.angle_alpha   90.00
_cell.angle_beta   90.00
_cell.angle_gamma   90.00
#
_symmetry.space_group_name_H-M   'P 1'
#
loop_
_entity.id
_entity.type
_entity.pdbx_description
1 polymer ?
#
loop_
_entity_poly.entity_id
_entity_poly.type
_entity_poly.pdbx_seq_one_letter_code
_entity_poly.pdbx_strand_id
1 'polypeptide(L)'
;MGLKKSVMLSDDTVAYINARHKQEEGEPRWSAAVNGAVETLRSLYRSNIPALNERAWNLLLNAHSGHFFDWRPSAPMRLASDIMDDLGVISIESLSDDDAAAVRTIHGLSQIEQLAVFEVVRIFWAHERNSGSLMDMIEDCKASL
;
A
#
# COMPACT_ATOMS: atom_id res chain seq x y z
N MET A 1 9.86 -3.02 -32.70
CA MET A 1 10.36 -4.13 -31.85
C MET A 1 10.04 -3.78 -30.41
N GLY A 2 8.97 -4.36 -29.84
CA GLY A 2 8.63 -4.15 -28.43
C GLY A 2 9.55 -4.98 -27.54
N LEU A 3 10.15 -4.36 -26.52
CA LEU A 3 10.98 -5.02 -25.52
C LEU A 3 10.20 -6.15 -24.85
N LYS A 4 10.56 -7.42 -25.12
CA LYS A 4 10.17 -8.54 -24.26
C LYS A 4 10.99 -8.45 -22.97
N LYS A 5 10.40 -7.93 -21.91
CA LYS A 5 10.96 -8.08 -20.56
C LYS A 5 10.80 -9.55 -20.16
N SER A 6 11.91 -10.29 -20.08
CA SER A 6 11.92 -11.61 -19.44
C SER A 6 11.82 -11.40 -17.94
N VAL A 7 10.68 -11.74 -17.34
CA VAL A 7 10.52 -11.74 -15.89
C VAL A 7 10.80 -13.16 -15.41
N MET A 8 11.84 -13.33 -14.60
CA MET A 8 12.07 -14.59 -13.90
C MET A 8 11.06 -14.68 -12.76
N LEU A 9 10.16 -15.66 -12.82
CA LEU A 9 9.19 -15.92 -11.77
C LEU A 9 9.82 -16.87 -10.74
N SER A 10 9.54 -16.63 -9.46
CA SER A 10 9.90 -17.59 -8.42
C SER A 10 9.06 -18.86 -8.54
N ASP A 11 9.57 -19.98 -8.00
CA ASP A 11 8.83 -21.25 -7.94
C ASP A 11 7.46 -21.08 -7.25
N ASP A 12 7.40 -20.25 -6.20
CA ASP A 12 6.15 -19.91 -5.51
C ASP A 12 5.15 -19.20 -6.42
N THR A 13 5.63 -18.27 -7.26
CA THR A 13 4.77 -17.53 -8.20
C THR A 13 4.23 -18.45 -9.29
N VAL A 14 5.09 -19.35 -9.79
CA VAL A 14 4.72 -20.39 -10.76
C VAL A 14 3.67 -21.32 -10.15
N ALA A 15 3.87 -21.80 -8.93
CA ALA A 15 2.91 -22.63 -8.22
C ALA A 15 1.58 -21.91 -7.97
N TYR A 16 1.63 -20.63 -7.57
CA TYR A 16 0.45 -19.79 -7.34
C TYR A 16 -0.43 -19.67 -8.60
N ILE A 17 0.19 -19.40 -9.75
CA ILE A 17 -0.49 -19.27 -11.05
C ILE A 17 -1.06 -20.61 -11.50
N ASN A 18 -0.27 -21.68 -11.44
CA ASN A 18 -0.70 -23.03 -11.85
C ASN A 18 -1.91 -23.52 -11.05
N ALA A 19 -2.00 -23.17 -9.76
CA ALA A 19 -3.13 -23.54 -8.91
C ALA A 19 -4.46 -22.89 -9.32
N ARG A 20 -4.44 -21.77 -10.06
CA ARG A 20 -5.63 -20.95 -10.37
C ARG A 20 -5.99 -20.89 -11.85
N HIS A 21 -5.02 -21.14 -12.73
CA HIS A 21 -5.17 -20.98 -14.18
C HIS A 21 -4.95 -22.27 -14.96
N LYS A 22 -5.22 -23.43 -14.33
CA LYS A 22 -5.05 -24.74 -14.95
C LYS A 22 -5.93 -24.84 -16.20
N GLN A 23 -5.31 -25.02 -17.36
CA GLN A 23 -6.01 -25.35 -18.60
C GLN A 23 -6.09 -26.88 -18.74
N GLU A 24 -7.18 -27.38 -19.34
CA GLU A 24 -7.37 -28.82 -19.57
C GLU A 24 -6.26 -29.40 -20.47
N GLU A 25 -5.75 -28.61 -21.41
CA GLU A 25 -4.56 -28.90 -22.21
C GLU A 25 -3.71 -27.63 -22.38
N GLY A 26 -2.48 -27.63 -21.86
CA GLY A 26 -1.48 -26.57 -22.09
C GLY A 26 -1.00 -25.79 -20.85
N GLU A 27 0.03 -24.97 -21.06
CA GLU A 27 0.56 -24.07 -20.04
C GLU A 27 -0.41 -22.91 -19.74
N PRO A 28 -0.39 -22.32 -18.53
CA PRO A 28 -1.16 -21.13 -18.24
C PRO A 28 -0.82 -19.98 -19.19
N ARG A 29 -1.80 -19.12 -19.47
CA ARG A 29 -1.56 -17.83 -20.13
C ARG A 29 -0.84 -16.89 -19.17
N TRP A 30 0.48 -17.05 -19.02
CA TRP A 30 1.32 -16.37 -18.02
C TRP A 30 1.09 -14.86 -17.94
N SER A 31 1.11 -14.15 -19.07
CA SER A 31 0.88 -12.70 -19.09
C SER A 31 -0.50 -12.32 -18.58
N ALA A 32 -1.54 -13.09 -18.93
CA ALA A 32 -2.89 -12.82 -18.47
C ALA A 32 -3.04 -13.10 -16.96
N ALA A 33 -2.42 -14.17 -16.47
CA ALA A 33 -2.42 -14.52 -15.05
C ALA A 33 -1.71 -13.45 -14.20
N VAL A 34 -0.53 -13.01 -14.62
CA VAL A 34 0.24 -11.96 -13.93
C VAL A 34 -0.52 -10.63 -13.95
N ASN A 35 -0.98 -10.18 -15.12
CA ASN A 35 -1.72 -8.92 -15.23
C ASN A 35 -3.05 -8.96 -14.46
N GLY A 36 -3.77 -10.09 -14.48
CA GLY A 36 -4.99 -10.27 -13.73
C GLY A 36 -4.78 -10.24 -12.21
N ALA A 37 -3.68 -10.84 -11.72
CA ALA A 37 -3.31 -10.76 -10.31
C ALA A 37 -2.97 -9.32 -9.88
N VAL A 38 -2.22 -8.58 -10.71
CA VAL A 38 -1.93 -7.16 -10.48
C VAL A 38 -3.22 -6.33 -10.48
N GLU A 39 -4.11 -6.52 -11.45
CA GLU A 39 -5.37 -5.78 -11.51
C GLU A 39 -6.28 -6.10 -10.31
N THR A 40 -6.31 -7.36 -9.86
CA THR A 40 -7.04 -7.76 -8.65
C THR A 40 -6.50 -7.00 -7.43
N LEU A 41 -5.17 -6.92 -7.29
CA LEU A 41 -4.55 -6.19 -6.20
C LEU A 41 -4.84 -4.68 -6.27
N ARG A 42 -4.73 -4.08 -7.46
CA ARG A 42 -5.09 -2.67 -7.72
C ARG A 42 -6.54 -2.38 -7.35
N SER A 43 -7.46 -3.26 -7.76
CA SER A 43 -8.89 -3.15 -7.42
C SER A 43 -9.13 -3.23 -5.91
N LEU A 44 -8.44 -4.13 -5.21
CA LEU A 44 -8.50 -4.23 -3.75
C LEU A 44 -8.00 -2.95 -3.09
N TYR A 45 -6.87 -2.39 -3.52
CA TYR A 45 -6.37 -1.14 -2.97
C TYR A 45 -7.38 -0.01 -3.18
N ARG A 46 -7.79 0.25 -4.42
CA ARG A 46 -8.75 1.33 -4.74
C ARG A 46 -10.06 1.24 -3.97
N SER A 47 -10.58 0.02 -3.78
CA SER A 47 -11.86 -0.20 -3.09
C SER A 47 -11.77 -0.14 -1.55
N ASN A 48 -10.57 -0.20 -0.98
CA ASN A 48 -10.35 -0.24 0.46
C ASN A 48 -9.55 0.95 0.99
N ILE A 49 -9.42 2.05 0.23
CA ILE A 49 -8.79 3.26 0.77
C ILE A 49 -9.79 3.97 1.69
N PRO A 50 -9.51 4.11 2.99
CA PRO A 50 -10.39 4.83 3.90
C PRO A 50 -10.35 6.34 3.61
N ALA A 51 -11.43 7.03 3.98
CA ALA A 51 -11.46 8.49 3.99
C ALA A 51 -10.68 9.01 5.21
N LEU A 52 -9.41 9.36 5.00
CA LEU A 52 -8.55 9.98 6.01
C LEU A 52 -8.42 11.48 5.77
N ASN A 53 -8.35 12.25 6.84
CA ASN A 53 -8.09 13.69 6.78
C ASN A 53 -6.61 13.99 6.54
N GLU A 54 -6.31 15.27 6.28
CA GLU A 54 -4.94 15.72 6.00
C GLU A 54 -3.98 15.44 7.16
N ARG A 55 -4.44 15.56 8.41
CA ARG A 55 -3.60 15.29 9.58
C ARG A 55 -3.16 13.82 9.64
N ALA A 56 -4.08 12.89 9.42
CA ALA A 56 -3.80 11.46 9.39
C ALA A 56 -2.81 11.11 8.27
N TRP A 57 -2.99 11.66 7.06
CA TRP A 57 -2.04 11.48 5.97
C TRP A 57 -0.65 12.03 6.30
N ASN A 58 -0.57 13.22 6.87
CA ASN A 58 0.71 13.82 7.25
C ASN A 58 1.45 12.94 8.27
N LEU A 59 0.77 12.44 9.30
CA LEU A 59 1.36 11.52 10.29
C LEU A 59 1.87 10.22 9.63
N LEU A 60 1.05 9.59 8.78
CA LEU A 60 1.43 8.37 8.05
C LEU A 60 2.66 8.58 7.19
N LEU A 61 2.72 9.70 6.47
CA LEU A 61 3.84 10.03 5.59
C LEU A 61 5.13 10.26 6.38
N ASN A 62 5.05 10.98 7.50
CA ASN A 62 6.22 11.26 8.34
C ASN A 62 6.77 9.98 8.97
N ALA A 63 5.89 9.14 9.52
CA ALA A 63 6.28 7.85 10.11
C ALA A 63 6.98 6.91 9.13
N HIS A 64 6.77 7.10 7.83
CA HIS A 64 7.39 6.32 6.76
C HIS A 64 8.37 7.15 5.91
N SER A 65 8.78 8.32 6.40
CA SER A 65 9.78 9.14 5.74
C SER A 65 11.13 8.44 5.75
N GLY A 66 11.74 8.29 4.57
CA GLY A 66 13.03 7.59 4.44
C GLY A 66 12.97 6.08 4.69
N HIS A 67 11.77 5.50 4.87
CA HIS A 67 11.62 4.05 4.94
C HIS A 67 12.00 3.43 3.59
N PHE A 68 12.93 2.47 3.62
CA PHE A 68 13.09 1.56 2.51
C PHE A 68 11.92 0.58 2.55
N PHE A 69 10.96 0.78 1.64
CA PHE A 69 9.86 -0.16 1.49
C PHE A 69 10.40 -1.49 0.96
N ASP A 70 10.64 -2.44 1.87
CA ASP A 70 10.90 -3.83 1.48
C ASP A 70 9.79 -4.29 0.53
N TRP A 71 10.13 -5.14 -0.42
CA TRP A 71 9.27 -5.57 -1.52
C TRP A 71 8.03 -6.37 -1.02
N ARG A 72 7.97 -6.66 0.28
CA ARG A 72 6.91 -7.45 0.93
C ARG A 72 6.37 -6.70 2.15
N PRO A 73 5.11 -6.24 2.12
CA PRO A 73 4.47 -5.76 3.34
C PRO A 73 4.35 -6.93 4.34
N SER A 74 4.90 -6.75 5.55
CA SER A 74 4.77 -7.73 6.62
C SER A 74 3.44 -7.52 7.36
N ALA A 75 2.59 -8.53 7.35
CA ALA A 75 1.41 -8.55 8.20
C ALA A 75 1.79 -9.00 9.64
N PRO A 76 1.13 -8.46 10.68
CA PRO A 76 0.13 -7.39 10.60
C PRO A 76 0.77 -6.04 10.30
N MET A 77 0.09 -5.22 9.51
CA MET A 77 0.41 -3.80 9.41
C MET A 77 0.07 -3.14 10.75
N ARG A 78 0.92 -2.23 11.21
CA ARG A 78 0.82 -1.58 12.53
C ARG A 78 0.94 -0.07 12.38
N LEU A 79 0.28 0.51 11.38
CA LEU A 79 0.44 1.91 10.99
C LEU A 79 0.26 2.90 12.16
N ALA A 80 -0.68 2.62 13.07
CA ALA A 80 -0.88 3.43 14.27
C ALA A 80 0.31 3.36 15.23
N SER A 81 0.90 2.16 15.41
CA SER A 81 2.12 1.98 16.18
C SER A 81 3.32 2.66 15.51
N ASP A 82 3.44 2.54 14.19
CA ASP A 82 4.53 3.18 13.43
C ASP A 82 4.49 4.71 13.62
N ILE A 83 3.30 5.32 13.62
CA ILE A 83 3.11 6.74 13.94
C ILE A 83 3.50 7.05 15.38
N MET A 84 3.08 6.24 16.34
CA MET A 84 3.42 6.46 17.75
C MET A 84 4.93 6.36 17.99
N ASP A 85 5.61 5.43 17.31
CA ASP A 85 7.05 5.26 17.36
C ASP A 85 7.78 6.47 16.76
N ASP A 86 7.32 7.00 15.61
CA ASP A 86 7.84 8.24 15.00
C ASP A 86 7.68 9.46 15.91
N LEU A 87 6.54 9.57 16.59
CA LEU A 87 6.27 10.62 17.56
C LEU A 87 6.97 10.42 18.91
N GLY A 88 7.62 9.27 19.13
CA GLY A 88 8.32 8.94 20.37
C GLY A 88 7.40 8.77 21.59
N VAL A 89 6.16 8.30 21.37
CA VAL A 89 5.16 8.12 22.43
C VAL A 89 4.78 6.64 22.61
N ILE A 90 4.42 6.28 23.84
CA ILE A 90 3.99 4.90 24.19
C ILE A 90 2.50 4.80 24.54
N SER A 91 1.77 5.93 24.54
CA SER A 91 0.36 6.01 24.92
C SER A 91 -0.36 7.08 24.10
N ILE A 92 -1.57 6.76 23.63
CA ILE A 92 -2.40 7.68 22.85
C ILE A 92 -2.81 8.90 23.69
N GLU A 93 -2.93 8.73 25.01
CA GLU A 93 -3.29 9.78 25.96
C GLU A 93 -2.22 10.87 26.08
N SER A 94 -0.99 10.60 25.64
CA SER A 94 0.09 11.60 25.59
C SER A 94 0.10 12.44 24.31
N LEU A 95 -0.74 12.13 23.33
CA LEU A 95 -0.85 12.86 22.07
C LEU A 95 -1.73 14.10 22.21
N SER A 96 -1.56 15.05 21.28
CA SER A 96 -2.54 16.12 21.08
C SER A 96 -3.90 15.53 20.69
N ASP A 97 -5.00 16.25 20.94
CA ASP A 97 -6.35 15.74 20.63
C ASP A 97 -6.50 15.35 19.14
N ASP A 98 -5.93 16.14 18.24
CA ASP A 98 -5.97 15.88 16.79
C ASP A 98 -5.15 14.63 16.41
N ASP A 99 -3.98 14.45 17.03
CA ASP A 99 -3.13 13.26 16.79
C ASP A 99 -3.74 12.01 17.37
N ALA A 100 -4.29 12.11 18.58
CA ALA A 100 -5.01 11.01 19.22
C ALA A 100 -6.22 10.58 18.38
N ALA A 101 -6.97 11.53 17.81
CA ALA A 101 -8.09 11.23 16.92
C ALA A 101 -7.64 10.54 15.63
N ALA A 102 -6.55 11.02 15.01
CA ALA A 102 -5.97 10.41 13.82
C ALA A 102 -5.45 8.99 14.10
N VAL A 103 -4.67 8.80 15.16
CA VAL A 103 -4.11 7.49 15.55
C VAL A 103 -5.21 6.50 15.89
N ARG A 104 -6.28 6.91 16.59
CA ARG A 104 -7.44 6.03 16.86
C ARG A 104 -8.15 5.61 15.57
N THR A 105 -8.31 6.53 14.63
CA THR A 105 -8.90 6.23 13.32
C THR A 105 -8.06 5.20 12.58
N ILE A 106 -6.74 5.40 12.52
CA ILE A 106 -5.81 4.50 11.83
C ILE A 106 -5.73 3.12 12.51
N HIS A 107 -5.75 3.09 13.85
CA HIS A 107 -5.79 1.85 14.62
C HIS A 107 -7.07 1.04 14.36
N GLY A 108 -8.19 1.72 14.10
CA GLY A 108 -9.47 1.09 13.78
C GLY A 108 -9.57 0.50 12.37
N LEU A 109 -8.61 0.77 11.48
CA LEU A 109 -8.61 0.25 10.12
C LEU A 109 -8.38 -1.26 10.09
N SER A 110 -9.13 -1.93 9.23
CA SER A 110 -8.88 -3.33 8.89
C SER A 110 -7.51 -3.50 8.21
N GLN A 111 -6.97 -4.71 8.19
CA GLN A 111 -5.66 -4.97 7.58
C GLN A 111 -5.63 -4.67 6.08
N ILE A 112 -6.74 -4.83 5.36
CA ILE A 112 -6.81 -4.50 3.93
C ILE A 112 -6.82 -2.98 3.71
N GLU A 113 -7.49 -2.22 4.59
CA GLU A 113 -7.46 -0.75 4.55
C GLU A 113 -6.07 -0.22 4.92
N GLN A 114 -5.42 -0.78 5.94
CA GLN A 114 -4.04 -0.43 6.28
C GLN A 114 -3.07 -0.73 5.13
N LEU A 115 -3.24 -1.87 4.46
CA LEU A 115 -2.44 -2.21 3.29
C LEU A 115 -2.67 -1.23 2.13
N ALA A 116 -3.92 -0.84 1.87
CA ALA A 116 -4.25 0.15 0.84
C ALA A 116 -3.65 1.53 1.16
N VAL A 117 -3.74 1.97 2.43
CA VAL A 117 -3.10 3.21 2.91
C VAL A 117 -1.58 3.15 2.74
N PHE A 118 -0.95 2.04 3.13
CA PHE A 118 0.48 1.86 2.99
C PHE A 118 0.93 1.92 1.52
N GLU A 119 0.13 1.38 0.59
CA GLU A 119 0.45 1.50 -0.84
C GLU A 119 0.40 2.95 -1.33
N VAL A 120 -0.57 3.77 -0.86
CA VAL A 120 -0.60 5.21 -1.16
C VAL A 120 0.67 5.90 -0.63
N VAL A 121 1.08 5.58 0.59
CA VAL A 121 2.32 6.10 1.20
C VAL A 121 3.56 5.71 0.38
N ARG A 122 3.63 4.45 -0.10
CA ARG A 122 4.70 3.96 -0.98
C ARG A 122 4.79 4.76 -2.27
N ILE A 123 3.66 4.96 -2.94
CA ILE A 123 3.58 5.75 -4.17
C ILE A 123 4.04 7.17 -3.90
N PHE A 124 3.53 7.81 -2.83
CA PHE A 124 3.91 9.17 -2.47
C PHE A 124 5.42 9.38 -2.32
N TRP A 125 6.12 8.41 -1.72
CA TRP A 125 7.57 8.47 -1.54
C TRP A 125 8.38 7.99 -2.75
N ALA A 126 7.75 7.29 -3.71
CA ALA A 126 8.40 6.83 -4.94
C ALA A 126 8.41 7.87 -6.08
N HIS A 127 7.52 8.86 -6.04
CA HIS A 127 7.37 9.87 -7.10
C HIS A 127 8.02 11.21 -6.74
N GLU A 128 8.61 11.87 -7.75
CA GLU A 128 8.98 13.30 -7.66
C GLU A 128 7.71 14.14 -7.55
N ARG A 129 7.66 15.05 -6.56
CA ARG A 129 6.42 15.77 -6.23
C ARG A 129 6.24 17.00 -7.11
N ASN A 130 5.05 17.13 -7.70
CA ASN A 130 4.59 18.37 -8.29
C ASN A 130 4.20 19.36 -7.17
N SER A 131 4.22 20.67 -7.46
CA SER A 131 3.72 21.70 -6.55
C SER A 131 2.20 21.58 -6.38
N GLY A 132 1.69 21.51 -5.14
CA GLY A 132 0.26 21.39 -4.82
C GLY A 132 0.01 21.26 -3.31
N SER A 133 -1.26 21.14 -2.89
CA SER A 133 -1.57 20.81 -1.50
C SER A 133 -1.25 19.34 -1.21
N LEU A 134 -1.08 18.97 0.06
CA LEU A 134 -0.85 17.57 0.44
C LEU A 134 -2.00 16.66 -0.06
N MET A 135 -3.24 17.12 0.07
CA MET A 135 -4.41 16.34 -0.33
C MET A 135 -4.46 16.12 -1.85
N ASP A 136 -4.08 17.12 -2.65
CA ASP A 136 -3.99 16.94 -4.12
C ASP A 136 -2.96 15.86 -4.47
N MET A 137 -1.78 15.89 -3.82
CA MET A 137 -0.75 14.88 -4.03
C MET A 137 -1.21 13.48 -3.62
N ILE A 138 -1.98 13.37 -2.54
CA ILE A 138 -2.56 12.11 -2.09
C ILE A 138 -3.60 11.59 -3.10
N GLU A 139 -4.45 12.46 -3.67
CA GLU A 139 -5.39 12.05 -4.72
C GLU A 139 -4.68 11.58 -5.99
N ASP A 140 -3.58 12.23 -6.40
CA ASP A 140 -2.75 11.77 -7.52
C ASP A 140 -2.15 10.37 -7.26
N CYS A 141 -1.72 10.11 -6.02
CA CYS A 141 -1.23 8.79 -5.62
C CYS A 141 -2.35 7.74 -5.70
N LYS A 142 -3.55 8.07 -5.21
CA LYS A 142 -4.72 7.17 -5.28
C LYS A 142 -5.12 6.87 -6.73
N ALA A 143 -5.01 7.84 -7.63
CA ALA A 143 -5.28 7.66 -9.05
C ALA A 143 -4.26 6.74 -9.75
N SER A 144 -3.07 6.58 -9.16
CA SER A 144 -1.99 5.73 -9.69
C SER A 144 -2.09 4.26 -9.27
N LEU A 145 -2.85 3.96 -8.21
CA LEU A 145 -3.31 2.61 -7.85
C LEU A 145 -4.17 2.01 -8.94
#